data_AF-A0A0B1ZLG2-F1
#
_entry.id   AF-A0A0B1ZLG2-F1
#
_cell.length_a   1.000
_cell.length_b   1.000
_cell.length_c   1.000
_cell.angle_alpha   90.00
_cell.angle_beta   90.00
_cell.angle_gamma   90.00
#
_symmetry.space_group_name_H-M   'P 1'
#
loop_
_entity.id
_entity.type
_entity.pdbx_description
1 polymer ?
#
loop_
_entity_poly.entity_id
_entity_poly.type
_entity_poly.pdbx_seq_one_letter_code
_entity_poly.pdbx_strand_id
1 'polypeptide(L)'
;MAALTNAACEEIRSIDPNVSIISPSITLGGIDFFRHYFQSVDKSCIDIVSIHYYINNNNNKDGFDKPSIRFLKRVKELMRKVGLSDRPIWNTEFGVACSAGKNGCMSPSTEQIEAGRLSLFRYLFIMAAENVQSASYYFWERRPPATPFAMTRDHRLRLSKNAAIYKKIMNMLQEAVITQAYEKNGVYVVCIQKRTKRYAAIWSGSSNASLSIPEKWNYHSYINLLDGNSLIPSHSSLEIPGNSLVIAQN
;
A
#
# COMPACT_ATOMS: atom_id res chain seq x y z
N MET A 1 22.27 8.13 -14.59
CA MET A 1 21.66 8.22 -13.25
C MET A 1 22.63 7.87 -12.13
N ALA A 2 23.30 6.70 -12.16
CA ALA A 2 24.27 6.33 -11.12
C ALA A 2 25.36 7.39 -10.87
N ALA A 3 26.02 7.90 -11.92
CA ALA A 3 27.02 8.97 -11.78
C ALA A 3 26.45 10.25 -11.15
N LEU A 4 25.21 10.61 -11.48
CA LEU A 4 24.52 11.76 -10.87
C LEU A 4 24.23 11.50 -9.39
N THR A 5 23.78 10.29 -9.02
CA THR A 5 23.57 9.94 -7.61
C THR A 5 24.88 10.03 -6.83
N ASN A 6 25.98 9.49 -7.35
CA ASN A 6 27.27 9.50 -6.65
C ASN A 6 27.76 10.93 -6.43
N ALA A 7 27.75 11.77 -7.47
CA ALA A 7 28.15 13.17 -7.36
C ALA A 7 27.24 13.94 -6.38
N ALA A 8 25.92 13.76 -6.47
CA ALA A 8 24.99 14.44 -5.57
C ALA A 8 25.15 13.97 -4.10
N CYS A 9 25.36 12.68 -3.89
CA CYS A 9 25.59 12.09 -2.56
C CYS A 9 26.84 12.67 -1.89
N GLU A 10 27.94 12.80 -2.63
CA GLU A 10 29.19 13.40 -2.15
C GLU A 10 28.97 14.85 -1.71
N GLU A 11 28.40 15.68 -2.59
CA GLU A 11 28.12 17.08 -2.32
C GLU A 11 27.16 17.25 -1.13
N ILE A 12 26.05 16.50 -1.13
CA ILE A 12 25.04 16.56 -0.08
C ILE A 12 25.63 16.16 1.27
N ARG A 13 26.39 15.06 1.33
CA ARG A 13 26.98 14.58 2.59
C ARG A 13 28.20 15.38 3.05
N SER A 14 28.83 16.15 2.16
CA SER A 14 29.85 17.13 2.56
C SER A 14 29.26 18.27 3.42
N ILE A 15 27.96 18.57 3.22
CA ILE A 15 27.21 19.58 3.97
C ILE A 15 26.57 18.96 5.22
N ASP A 16 25.87 17.84 5.06
CA ASP A 16 25.25 17.11 6.17
C ASP A 16 25.49 15.59 6.02
N PRO A 17 26.43 15.00 6.78
CA PRO A 17 26.74 13.58 6.66
C PRO A 17 25.62 12.66 7.16
N ASN A 18 24.61 13.19 7.86
CA ASN A 18 23.52 12.38 8.44
C ASN A 18 22.27 12.30 7.55
N VAL A 19 22.24 13.03 6.44
CA VAL A 19 21.09 13.00 5.53
C VAL A 19 20.96 11.64 4.84
N SER A 20 19.73 11.14 4.80
CA SER A 20 19.41 9.91 4.07
C SER A 20 19.23 10.19 2.58
N ILE A 21 19.95 9.45 1.74
CA ILE A 21 19.80 9.50 0.28
C ILE A 21 18.82 8.41 -0.17
N ILE A 22 17.78 8.85 -0.89
CA ILE A 22 16.75 7.99 -1.47
C ILE A 22 17.14 7.68 -2.92
N SER A 23 17.06 6.41 -3.33
CA SER A 23 17.29 6.04 -4.73
C SER A 23 16.26 6.72 -5.66
N PRO A 24 16.54 6.85 -6.96
CA PRO A 24 15.49 7.10 -7.94
C PRO A 24 14.34 6.10 -7.76
N SER A 25 13.11 6.54 -7.97
CA SER A 25 11.95 5.65 -7.91
C SER A 25 11.71 4.95 -9.24
N ILE A 26 11.20 3.72 -9.20
CA ILE A 26 10.72 3.00 -10.39
C ILE A 26 9.24 2.67 -10.31
N THR A 27 8.60 2.63 -11.48
CA THR A 27 7.30 1.99 -11.67
C THR A 27 7.46 0.51 -12.06
N LEU A 28 6.35 -0.18 -12.36
CA LEU A 28 6.34 -1.60 -12.74
C LEU A 28 7.35 -1.97 -13.85
N GLY A 29 7.59 -1.07 -14.81
CA GLY A 29 8.51 -1.29 -15.93
C GLY A 29 9.99 -1.03 -15.62
N GLY A 30 10.32 -0.49 -14.44
CA GLY A 30 11.68 -0.03 -14.13
C GLY A 30 12.60 -1.07 -13.47
N ILE A 31 12.21 -2.35 -13.41
CA ILE A 31 13.04 -3.39 -12.75
C ILE A 31 14.41 -3.54 -13.44
N ASP A 32 14.47 -3.50 -14.76
CA ASP A 32 15.76 -3.59 -15.48
C ASP A 32 16.61 -2.34 -15.28
N PHE A 33 15.97 -1.16 -15.22
CA PHE A 33 16.66 0.08 -14.84
C PHE A 33 17.29 -0.04 -13.45
N PHE A 34 16.54 -0.53 -12.44
CA PHE A 34 17.09 -0.77 -11.11
C PHE A 34 18.25 -1.77 -11.11
N ARG A 35 18.19 -2.83 -11.93
CA ARG A 35 19.28 -3.78 -12.05
C ARG A 35 20.58 -3.10 -12.48
N HIS A 36 20.53 -2.33 -13.56
CA HIS A 36 21.70 -1.60 -14.05
C HIS A 36 22.14 -0.50 -13.08
N TYR A 37 21.19 0.24 -12.51
CA TYR A 37 21.48 1.30 -11.56
C TYR A 37 22.21 0.81 -10.31
N PHE A 38 21.72 -0.25 -9.65
CA PHE A 38 22.38 -0.79 -8.45
C PHE A 38 23.73 -1.46 -8.71
N GLN A 39 23.98 -1.89 -9.95
CA GLN A 39 25.29 -2.38 -10.37
C GLN A 39 26.31 -1.25 -10.56
N SER A 40 25.85 -0.04 -10.88
CA SER A 40 26.73 1.08 -11.25
C SER A 40 26.88 2.16 -10.18
N VAL A 41 25.90 2.31 -9.29
CA VAL A 41 25.91 3.32 -8.22
C VAL A 41 26.80 2.86 -7.06
N ASP A 42 27.43 3.82 -6.38
CA ASP A 42 27.99 3.51 -5.07
C ASP A 42 26.84 3.22 -4.10
N LYS A 43 26.80 1.99 -3.59
CA LYS A 43 25.74 1.52 -2.69
C LYS A 43 25.75 2.26 -1.36
N SER A 44 26.88 2.84 -0.97
CA SER A 44 26.98 3.69 0.22
C SER A 44 26.09 4.95 0.10
N CYS A 45 25.79 5.37 -1.12
CA CYS A 45 24.93 6.51 -1.45
C CYS A 45 23.45 6.16 -1.52
N ILE A 46 23.03 4.96 -1.12
CA ILE A 46 21.62 4.57 -1.07
C ILE A 46 21.28 4.13 0.34
N ASP A 47 20.57 5.00 1.06
CA ASP A 47 20.05 4.69 2.38
C ASP A 47 18.66 4.07 2.30
N ILE A 48 17.87 4.48 1.30
CA ILE A 48 16.48 4.06 1.11
C ILE A 48 16.26 3.68 -0.36
N VAL A 49 15.63 2.54 -0.62
CA VAL A 49 15.21 2.14 -1.96
C VAL A 49 13.78 2.62 -2.21
N SER A 50 13.59 3.38 -3.29
CA SER A 50 12.30 3.99 -3.61
C SER A 50 11.54 3.30 -4.75
N ILE A 51 10.22 3.22 -4.64
CA ILE A 51 9.34 2.75 -5.70
C ILE A 51 8.15 3.69 -5.87
N HIS A 52 7.56 3.70 -7.07
CA HIS A 52 6.28 4.31 -7.38
C HIS A 52 5.31 3.22 -7.85
N TYR A 53 4.42 2.77 -6.97
CA TYR A 53 3.46 1.73 -7.34
C TYR A 53 2.04 2.28 -7.37
N TYR A 54 1.47 2.31 -8.56
CA TYR A 54 0.08 2.67 -8.79
C TYR A 54 -0.81 1.43 -8.89
N ILE A 55 -1.93 1.49 -8.19
CA ILE A 55 -2.93 0.44 -8.14
C ILE A 55 -3.74 0.49 -9.43
N ASN A 56 -3.51 -0.47 -10.33
CA ASN A 56 -4.25 -0.54 -11.58
C ASN A 56 -5.65 -1.14 -11.36
N ASN A 57 -6.70 -0.38 -11.69
CA ASN A 57 -8.10 -0.77 -11.57
C ASN A 57 -8.67 -1.41 -12.84
N ASN A 58 -7.88 -1.59 -13.90
CA ASN A 58 -8.35 -2.16 -15.15
C ASN A 58 -8.62 -3.66 -14.99
N ASN A 59 -9.87 -4.02 -14.67
CA ASN A 59 -10.57 -5.29 -14.96
C ASN A 59 -9.85 -6.62 -14.64
N ASN A 60 -8.83 -6.64 -13.79
CA ASN A 60 -8.06 -7.86 -13.57
C ASN A 60 -8.84 -8.83 -12.69
N LYS A 61 -9.21 -9.98 -13.28
CA LYS A 61 -9.79 -11.16 -12.61
C LYS A 61 -8.97 -11.65 -11.41
N ASP A 62 -7.69 -11.28 -11.33
CA ASP A 62 -6.75 -11.67 -10.28
C ASP A 62 -6.77 -10.80 -9.01
N GLY A 63 -7.57 -9.72 -9.00
CA GLY A 63 -7.48 -8.69 -7.95
C GLY A 63 -6.19 -7.85 -8.05
N PHE A 64 -6.17 -6.68 -7.41
CA PHE A 64 -5.02 -5.76 -7.45
C PHE A 64 -3.93 -6.11 -6.40
N ASP A 65 -4.24 -6.97 -5.44
CA ASP A 65 -3.36 -7.38 -4.34
C ASP A 65 -2.16 -8.22 -4.83
N LYS A 66 -2.38 -9.16 -5.74
CA LYS A 66 -1.32 -10.08 -6.23
C LYS A 66 -0.24 -9.35 -7.03
N PRO A 67 -0.55 -8.43 -7.96
CA PRO A 67 0.47 -7.69 -8.70
C PRO A 67 1.41 -6.86 -7.82
N SER A 68 0.91 -6.23 -6.75
CA SER A 68 1.76 -5.42 -5.85
C SER A 68 2.73 -6.28 -5.06
N ILE A 69 2.26 -7.39 -4.51
CA ILE A 69 3.09 -8.37 -3.80
C ILE A 69 4.17 -8.93 -4.75
N ARG A 70 3.80 -9.32 -5.99
CA ARG A 70 4.79 -9.81 -6.97
C ARG A 70 5.84 -8.77 -7.32
N PHE A 71 5.44 -7.51 -7.50
CA PHE A 71 6.36 -6.43 -7.77
C PHE A 71 7.34 -6.23 -6.61
N LEU A 72 6.85 -6.13 -5.37
CA LEU A 72 7.70 -6.00 -4.19
C LEU A 72 8.67 -7.18 -4.02
N LYS A 73 8.21 -8.41 -4.26
CA LYS A 73 9.09 -9.59 -4.24
C LYS A 73 10.23 -9.47 -5.27
N ARG A 74 9.96 -8.97 -6.47
CA ARG A 74 11.00 -8.74 -7.50
C ARG A 74 11.99 -7.64 -7.07
N VAL A 75 11.52 -6.56 -6.45
CA VAL A 75 12.38 -5.49 -5.92
C VAL A 75 13.27 -6.02 -4.80
N LYS A 76 12.69 -6.69 -3.80
CA LYS A 76 13.44 -7.30 -2.68
C LYS A 76 14.47 -8.32 -3.15
N GLU A 77 14.10 -9.16 -4.11
CA GLU A 77 15.03 -10.15 -4.68
C GLU A 77 16.20 -9.47 -5.39
N LEU A 78 15.94 -8.37 -6.11
CA LEU A 78 17.01 -7.58 -6.71
C LEU A 78 17.91 -6.94 -5.65
N MET A 79 17.33 -6.32 -4.62
CA MET A 79 18.08 -5.74 -3.49
C MET A 79 18.98 -6.78 -2.81
N ARG A 80 18.47 -7.99 -2.59
CA ARG A 80 19.23 -9.11 -2.03
C ARG A 80 20.43 -9.48 -2.90
N LYS A 81 20.25 -9.58 -4.23
CA LYS A 81 21.33 -9.93 -5.16
C LYS A 81 22.48 -8.91 -5.20
N VAL A 82 22.19 -7.65 -4.90
CA VAL A 82 23.16 -6.55 -4.99
C VAL A 82 23.61 -6.05 -3.62
N GLY A 83 23.24 -6.70 -2.52
CA GLY A 83 23.69 -6.33 -1.17
C GLY A 83 23.03 -5.07 -0.61
N LEU A 84 21.76 -4.82 -0.96
CA LEU A 84 20.92 -3.72 -0.45
C LEU A 84 19.74 -4.24 0.39
N SER A 85 19.74 -5.50 0.82
CA SER A 85 18.60 -6.12 1.51
C SER A 85 18.31 -5.54 2.90
N ASP A 86 19.27 -4.86 3.50
CA ASP A 86 19.18 -4.15 4.77
C ASP A 86 18.55 -2.76 4.63
N ARG A 87 18.46 -2.23 3.41
CA ARG A 87 17.89 -0.90 3.17
C ARG A 87 16.36 -0.93 3.21
N PRO A 88 15.71 0.03 3.88
CA PRO A 88 14.27 0.14 3.86
C PRO A 88 13.75 0.44 2.45
N ILE A 89 12.53 -0.02 2.17
CA ILE A 89 11.79 0.33 0.96
C ILE A 89 10.78 1.40 1.32
N TRP A 90 10.79 2.50 0.57
CA TRP A 90 9.75 3.53 0.59
C TRP A 90 8.99 3.52 -0.73
N ASN A 91 7.66 3.56 -0.66
CA ASN A 91 6.84 3.86 -1.82
C ASN A 91 6.55 5.36 -1.85
N THR A 92 7.41 6.14 -2.50
CA THR A 92 7.32 7.60 -2.47
C THR A 92 6.17 8.15 -3.33
N GLU A 93 5.48 7.31 -4.08
CA GLU A 93 4.31 7.73 -4.86
C GLU A 93 3.37 6.54 -5.14
N PHE A 94 2.19 6.55 -4.53
CA PHE A 94 1.15 5.57 -4.83
C PHE A 94 -0.22 6.21 -4.95
N GLY A 95 -1.11 5.53 -5.66
CA GLY A 95 -2.50 5.94 -5.80
C GLY A 95 -3.23 4.97 -6.69
N VAL A 96 -4.51 5.24 -6.95
CA VAL A 96 -5.24 4.49 -7.97
C VAL A 96 -4.77 4.99 -9.33
N ALA A 97 -4.19 4.10 -10.14
CA ALA A 97 -3.84 4.41 -11.51
C ALA A 97 -5.13 4.82 -12.23
N CYS A 98 -5.14 5.96 -12.90
CA CYS A 98 -6.20 6.21 -13.83
C CYS A 98 -6.03 5.24 -15.01
N SER A 99 -7.12 4.68 -15.51
CA SER A 99 -7.15 3.92 -16.75
C SER A 99 -6.76 4.86 -17.89
N ALA A 100 -5.47 5.06 -18.12
CA ALA A 100 -4.97 5.81 -19.26
C ALA A 100 -5.27 4.99 -20.52
N GLY A 101 -6.50 5.12 -21.03
CA GLY A 101 -6.78 4.82 -22.43
C GLY A 101 -6.12 5.86 -23.33
N LYS A 102 -6.25 5.68 -24.64
CA LYS A 102 -5.71 6.63 -25.66
C LYS A 102 -6.19 8.09 -25.47
N ASN A 103 -7.23 8.33 -24.66
CA ASN A 103 -7.85 9.64 -24.44
C ASN A 103 -7.68 10.21 -23.00
N GLY A 104 -6.65 9.75 -22.27
CA GLY A 104 -6.38 10.21 -20.91
C GLY A 104 -7.22 9.51 -19.83
N CYS A 105 -7.09 9.97 -18.58
CA CYS A 105 -7.81 9.43 -17.44
C CYS A 105 -9.33 9.60 -17.64
N MET A 106 -10.02 8.55 -18.07
CA MET A 106 -11.49 8.56 -18.17
C MET A 106 -12.10 8.82 -16.79
N SER A 107 -13.23 9.54 -16.75
CA SER A 107 -14.01 9.72 -15.52
C SER A 107 -14.48 8.34 -15.04
N PRO A 108 -14.01 7.84 -13.88
CA PRO A 108 -14.41 6.53 -13.39
C PRO A 108 -15.90 6.51 -13.02
N SER A 109 -16.57 5.38 -13.20
CA SER A 109 -17.91 5.15 -12.66
C SER A 109 -17.88 5.17 -11.12
N THR A 110 -19.04 5.37 -10.47
CA THR A 110 -19.14 5.29 -9.00
C THR A 110 -18.61 3.97 -8.46
N GLU A 111 -18.91 2.86 -9.13
CA GLU A 111 -18.40 1.53 -8.78
C GLU A 111 -16.86 1.47 -8.86
N GLN A 112 -16.26 2.03 -9.91
CA GLN A 112 -14.81 2.10 -10.06
C GLN A 112 -14.15 2.99 -9.00
N ILE A 113 -14.83 4.05 -8.55
CA ILE A 113 -14.37 4.91 -7.45
C ILE A 113 -14.37 4.13 -6.13
N GLU A 114 -15.45 3.40 -5.82
CA GLU A 114 -15.55 2.60 -4.60
C GLU A 114 -14.56 1.42 -4.60
N ALA A 115 -14.44 0.70 -5.71
CA ALA A 115 -13.46 -0.37 -5.88
C ALA A 115 -12.02 0.16 -5.77
N GLY A 116 -11.72 1.32 -6.38
CA GLY A 116 -10.43 1.99 -6.26
C GLY A 116 -10.13 2.39 -4.81
N ARG A 117 -11.13 2.89 -4.07
CA ARG A 117 -11.01 3.25 -2.65
C ARG A 117 -10.67 2.04 -1.78
N LEU A 118 -11.37 0.91 -1.95
CA LEU A 118 -11.04 -0.34 -1.23
C LEU A 118 -9.62 -0.79 -1.54
N SER A 119 -9.26 -0.73 -2.81
CA SER A 119 -7.95 -1.17 -3.27
C SER A 119 -6.84 -0.36 -2.63
N LEU A 120 -7.04 0.95 -2.52
CA LEU A 120 -6.12 1.86 -1.82
C LEU A 120 -5.86 1.43 -0.38
N PHE A 121 -6.90 1.03 0.33
CA PHE A 121 -6.80 0.71 1.76
C PHE A 121 -6.22 -0.67 2.03
N ARG A 122 -6.60 -1.67 1.24
CA ARG A 122 -5.96 -2.99 1.26
C ARG A 122 -4.48 -2.89 0.91
N TYR A 123 -4.13 -2.03 -0.05
CA TYR A 123 -2.74 -1.77 -0.44
C TYR A 123 -1.87 -1.28 0.73
N LEU A 124 -2.38 -0.43 1.62
CA LEU A 124 -1.66 0.00 2.82
C LEU A 124 -1.33 -1.16 3.76
N PHE A 125 -2.26 -2.10 3.95
CA PHE A 125 -2.00 -3.30 4.74
C PHE A 125 -0.97 -4.21 4.07
N ILE A 126 -1.00 -4.33 2.74
CA ILE A 126 0.03 -5.06 1.98
C ILE A 126 1.40 -4.40 2.15
N MET A 127 1.51 -3.08 2.04
CA MET A 127 2.78 -2.37 2.25
C MET A 127 3.34 -2.66 3.64
N ALA A 128 2.50 -2.56 4.67
CA ALA A 128 2.91 -2.86 6.04
C ALA A 128 3.34 -4.33 6.19
N ALA A 129 2.56 -5.28 5.66
CA ALA A 129 2.87 -6.71 5.70
C ALA A 129 4.16 -7.07 4.94
N GLU A 130 4.47 -6.31 3.89
CA GLU A 130 5.70 -6.46 3.11
C GLU A 130 6.84 -5.58 3.63
N ASN A 131 6.74 -5.02 4.85
CA ASN A 131 7.79 -4.22 5.48
C ASN A 131 8.25 -3.00 4.65
N VAL A 132 7.33 -2.41 3.89
CA VAL A 132 7.52 -1.09 3.28
C VAL A 132 7.31 -0.04 4.36
N GLN A 133 8.35 0.73 4.68
CA GLN A 133 8.37 1.59 5.86
C GLN A 133 7.65 2.92 5.68
N SER A 134 7.51 3.37 4.44
CA SER A 134 6.82 4.63 4.11
C SER A 134 6.06 4.48 2.81
N ALA A 135 4.88 5.09 2.74
CA ALA A 135 4.05 5.15 1.54
C ALA A 135 3.42 6.54 1.42
N SER A 136 3.70 7.25 0.33
CA SER A 136 3.24 8.62 0.10
C SER A 136 2.13 8.66 -0.95
N TYR A 137 0.93 9.03 -0.53
CA TYR A 137 -0.23 9.07 -1.42
C TYR A 137 -0.13 10.23 -2.41
N TYR A 138 -0.19 9.91 -3.70
CA TYR A 138 -0.33 10.84 -4.79
C TYR A 138 -1.83 11.01 -5.11
N PHE A 139 -2.45 12.14 -4.76
CA PHE A 139 -1.88 13.37 -4.20
C PHE A 139 -2.82 14.02 -3.19
N TRP A 140 -2.29 14.93 -2.39
CA TRP A 140 -3.03 15.69 -1.38
C TRP A 140 -4.10 16.61 -2.01
N GLU A 141 -3.71 17.34 -3.07
CA GLU A 141 -4.48 18.40 -3.72
C GLU A 141 -4.38 18.34 -5.26
N ARG A 142 -5.52 18.21 -5.98
CA ARG A 142 -5.65 18.48 -7.44
C ARG A 142 -7.12 18.58 -7.81
N ARG A 143 -7.37 19.20 -8.97
CA ARG A 143 -8.67 19.16 -9.66
C ARG A 143 -8.88 17.81 -10.40
N PRO A 144 -10.14 17.39 -10.61
CA PRO A 144 -10.49 16.17 -11.36
C PRO A 144 -9.75 16.04 -12.70
N PRO A 145 -9.55 14.81 -13.22
CA PRO A 145 -10.31 13.59 -12.90
C PRO A 145 -9.79 12.78 -11.71
N ALA A 146 -8.61 13.10 -11.17
CA ALA A 146 -8.06 12.36 -10.04
C ALA A 146 -8.69 12.85 -8.70
N THR A 147 -9.06 11.93 -7.83
CA THR A 147 -9.75 12.22 -6.56
C THR A 147 -8.73 12.71 -5.51
N PRO A 148 -8.74 14.01 -5.14
CA PRO A 148 -7.83 14.53 -4.12
C PRO A 148 -8.14 13.90 -2.76
N PHE A 149 -7.13 13.85 -1.90
CA PHE A 149 -7.30 13.31 -0.55
C PHE A 149 -8.06 14.28 0.36
N ALA A 150 -7.75 15.58 0.32
CA ALA A 150 -8.20 16.54 1.35
C ALA A 150 -8.86 17.83 0.84
N MET A 151 -8.91 18.09 -0.48
CA MET A 151 -9.39 19.37 -1.01
C MET A 151 -10.54 19.23 -2.01
N THR A 152 -11.61 20.00 -1.79
CA THR A 152 -12.73 20.13 -2.74
C THR A 152 -12.41 21.20 -3.80
N ARG A 153 -13.21 21.26 -4.88
CA ARG A 153 -13.00 22.20 -6.03
C ARG A 153 -12.93 23.69 -5.62
N ASP A 154 -13.39 24.04 -4.43
CA ASP A 154 -13.46 25.40 -3.88
C ASP A 154 -12.25 25.81 -3.03
N HIS A 155 -11.15 25.03 -3.04
CA HIS A 155 -9.94 25.29 -2.25
C HIS A 155 -10.17 25.33 -0.73
N ARG A 156 -11.29 24.78 -0.24
CA ARG A 156 -11.54 24.60 1.19
C ARG A 156 -11.08 23.22 1.63
N LEU A 157 -10.36 23.16 2.74
CA LEU A 157 -9.99 21.91 3.39
C LEU A 157 -11.25 21.26 3.94
N ARG A 158 -11.66 20.13 3.36
CA ARG A 158 -12.75 19.30 3.85
C ARG A 158 -12.29 17.85 3.87
N LEU A 159 -12.47 17.20 5.01
CA LEU A 159 -12.11 15.79 5.13
C LEU A 159 -12.97 14.96 4.15
N SER A 160 -12.35 14.42 3.11
CA SER A 160 -13.02 13.50 2.20
C SER A 160 -13.32 12.17 2.89
N LYS A 161 -14.24 11.36 2.34
CA LYS A 161 -14.44 9.99 2.79
C LYS A 161 -13.13 9.18 2.77
N ASN A 162 -12.27 9.41 1.76
CA ASN A 162 -10.97 8.76 1.65
C ASN A 162 -10.04 9.15 2.80
N ALA A 163 -9.94 10.45 3.11
CA ALA A 163 -9.12 10.93 4.21
C ALA A 163 -9.62 10.47 5.58
N ALA A 164 -10.94 10.38 5.77
CA ALA A 164 -11.53 9.86 7.00
C ALA A 164 -11.16 8.38 7.23
N ILE A 165 -11.26 7.54 6.19
CA ILE A 165 -10.89 6.12 6.28
C ILE A 165 -9.37 5.95 6.42
N TYR A 166 -8.57 6.72 5.68
CA TYR A 166 -7.12 6.72 5.84
C TYR A 166 -6.69 7.06 7.25
N LYS A 167 -7.29 8.08 7.86
CA LYS A 167 -7.03 8.42 9.27
C LYS A 167 -7.27 7.22 10.19
N LYS A 168 -8.35 6.46 9.97
CA LYS A 168 -8.62 5.23 10.74
C LYS A 168 -7.53 4.17 10.52
N ILE A 169 -7.11 3.95 9.28
CA ILE A 169 -6.07 2.96 8.95
C ILE A 169 -4.71 3.36 9.52
N MET A 170 -4.29 4.61 9.35
CA MET A 170 -3.01 5.09 9.87
C MET A 170 -2.99 5.06 11.41
N ASN A 171 -4.12 5.33 12.06
CA ASN A 171 -4.24 5.12 13.51
C ASN A 171 -4.00 3.66 13.91
N MET A 172 -4.32 2.69 13.05
CA MET A 172 -4.04 1.27 13.30
C MET A 172 -2.61 0.87 12.94
N LEU A 173 -2.04 1.39 11.84
CA LEU A 173 -0.75 0.96 11.31
C LEU A 173 0.46 1.71 11.89
N GLN A 174 0.31 3.00 12.22
CA GLN A 174 1.42 3.80 12.74
C GLN A 174 1.85 3.26 14.11
N GLU A 175 3.16 3.02 14.29
CA GLU A 175 3.75 2.38 15.49
C GLU A 175 3.26 0.95 15.76
N ALA A 176 2.59 0.33 14.79
CA ALA A 176 2.11 -1.03 14.95
C ALA A 176 3.11 -2.04 14.39
N VAL A 177 3.02 -3.27 14.89
CA VAL A 177 3.80 -4.40 14.42
C VAL A 177 2.87 -5.35 13.69
N ILE A 178 3.26 -5.77 12.49
CA ILE A 178 2.58 -6.87 11.79
C ILE A 178 3.03 -8.18 12.45
N THR A 179 2.09 -8.88 13.09
CA THR A 179 2.36 -10.13 13.79
C THR A 179 2.13 -11.36 12.91
N GLN A 180 1.28 -11.23 11.90
CA GLN A 180 0.99 -12.29 10.95
C GLN A 180 0.45 -11.68 9.65
N ALA A 181 0.85 -12.20 8.50
CA ALA A 181 0.25 -11.88 7.21
C ALA A 181 0.22 -13.14 6.34
N TYR A 182 -0.96 -13.47 5.79
CA TYR A 182 -1.12 -14.64 4.93
C TYR A 182 -2.32 -14.50 3.99
N GLU A 183 -2.33 -15.36 2.97
CA GLU A 183 -3.47 -15.59 2.10
C GLU A 183 -3.85 -17.07 2.17
N LYS A 184 -5.14 -17.35 2.29
CA LYS A 184 -5.68 -18.71 2.27
C LYS A 184 -7.02 -18.71 1.55
N ASN A 185 -7.16 -19.56 0.53
CA ASN A 185 -8.39 -19.73 -0.24
C ASN A 185 -8.96 -18.39 -0.79
N GLY A 186 -8.08 -17.46 -1.19
CA GLY A 186 -8.47 -16.15 -1.70
C GLY A 186 -8.82 -15.12 -0.64
N VAL A 187 -8.65 -15.44 0.65
CA VAL A 187 -8.81 -14.52 1.78
C VAL A 187 -7.44 -14.08 2.27
N TYR A 188 -7.21 -12.77 2.28
CA TYR A 188 -6.05 -12.14 2.87
C TYR A 188 -6.33 -11.76 4.32
N VAL A 189 -5.34 -11.98 5.17
CA VAL A 189 -5.38 -11.63 6.58
C VAL A 189 -4.06 -10.96 6.95
N VAL A 190 -4.16 -9.78 7.56
CA VAL A 190 -3.02 -9.06 8.16
C VAL A 190 -3.34 -8.75 9.62
N CYS A 191 -2.69 -9.47 10.53
CA CYS A 191 -2.80 -9.28 11.97
C CYS A 191 -1.80 -8.20 12.44
N ILE A 192 -2.30 -7.28 13.25
CA ILE A 192 -1.61 -6.06 13.64
C ILE A 192 -1.70 -5.93 15.17
N GLN A 193 -0.56 -5.66 15.80
CA GLN A 193 -0.47 -5.33 17.21
C GLN A 193 -0.07 -3.86 17.35
N LYS A 194 -0.86 -3.06 18.06
CA LYS A 194 -0.48 -1.69 18.44
C LYS A 194 -0.66 -1.52 19.95
N ARG A 195 0.46 -1.40 20.66
CA ARG A 195 0.49 -1.38 22.14
C ARG A 195 -0.21 -2.62 22.69
N THR A 196 -1.34 -2.48 23.38
CA THR A 196 -2.16 -3.58 23.91
C THR A 196 -3.30 -4.00 22.98
N LYS A 197 -3.56 -3.25 21.89
CA LYS A 197 -4.67 -3.50 20.97
C LYS A 197 -4.26 -4.44 19.83
N ARG A 198 -5.18 -5.32 19.46
CA ARG A 198 -5.05 -6.26 18.35
C ARG A 198 -6.08 -5.96 17.29
N TYR A 199 -5.63 -5.92 16.05
CA TYR A 199 -6.48 -5.78 14.87
C TYR A 199 -6.18 -6.92 13.89
N ALA A 200 -7.15 -7.27 13.07
CA ALA A 200 -6.92 -7.99 11.83
C ALA A 200 -7.61 -7.26 10.68
N ALA A 201 -6.85 -6.95 9.62
CA ALA A 201 -7.41 -6.54 8.34
C ALA A 201 -7.65 -7.79 7.50
N ILE A 202 -8.89 -8.02 7.11
CA ILE A 202 -9.36 -9.24 6.46
C ILE A 202 -10.09 -8.85 5.18
N TRP A 203 -9.75 -9.44 4.05
CA TRP A 203 -10.48 -9.19 2.81
C TRP A 203 -10.40 -10.37 1.84
N SER A 204 -11.38 -10.45 0.95
CA SER A 204 -11.33 -11.31 -0.23
C SER A 204 -11.17 -10.46 -1.50
N GLY A 205 -10.88 -11.13 -2.61
CA GLY A 205 -10.90 -10.52 -3.95
C GLY A 205 -12.31 -10.10 -4.38
N SER A 206 -12.69 -10.42 -5.61
CA SER A 206 -13.99 -10.06 -6.18
C SER A 206 -15.16 -10.93 -5.70
N SER A 207 -14.89 -12.14 -5.18
CA SER A 207 -15.91 -13.08 -4.73
C SER A 207 -16.11 -13.04 -3.22
N ASN A 208 -17.33 -13.36 -2.78
CA ASN A 208 -17.58 -13.70 -1.39
C ASN A 208 -16.69 -14.88 -0.98
N ALA A 209 -16.26 -14.88 0.28
CA ALA A 209 -15.47 -15.95 0.85
C ALA A 209 -15.83 -16.16 2.31
N SER A 210 -15.53 -17.34 2.84
CA SER A 210 -15.72 -17.65 4.26
C SER A 210 -14.36 -17.89 4.90
N LEU A 211 -14.14 -17.34 6.08
CA LEU A 211 -12.93 -17.50 6.87
C LEU A 211 -13.24 -18.17 8.19
N SER A 212 -12.67 -19.35 8.42
CA SER A 212 -12.66 -19.96 9.75
C SER A 212 -11.82 -19.10 10.70
N ILE A 213 -12.44 -18.52 11.72
CA ILE A 213 -11.80 -17.71 12.74
C ILE A 213 -11.06 -18.64 13.71
N PRO A 214 -9.73 -18.51 13.84
CA PRO A 214 -9.00 -19.24 14.86
C PRO A 214 -9.49 -18.85 16.26
N GLU A 215 -9.77 -19.83 17.14
CA GLU A 215 -10.26 -19.57 18.51
C GLU A 215 -9.37 -18.57 19.29
N LYS A 216 -8.05 -18.64 19.05
CA LYS A 216 -7.05 -17.75 19.66
C LYS A 216 -7.18 -16.25 19.30
N TRP A 217 -7.94 -15.90 18.26
CA TRP A 217 -8.10 -14.52 17.83
C TRP A 217 -8.84 -13.68 18.88
N ASN A 218 -9.89 -14.23 19.49
CA ASN A 218 -10.68 -13.57 20.54
C ASN A 218 -11.00 -12.09 20.21
N TYR A 219 -11.52 -11.85 19.01
CA TYR A 219 -11.99 -10.53 18.56
C TYR A 219 -13.49 -10.40 18.86
N HIS A 220 -13.90 -9.22 19.32
CA HIS A 220 -15.28 -8.95 19.75
C HIS A 220 -16.07 -8.12 18.73
N SER A 221 -15.41 -7.56 17.72
CA SER A 221 -16.02 -6.68 16.74
C SER A 221 -15.41 -6.90 15.36
N TYR A 222 -16.26 -6.99 14.34
CA TYR A 222 -15.91 -7.11 12.93
C TYR A 222 -16.67 -6.04 12.16
N ILE A 223 -15.98 -5.14 11.48
CA ILE A 223 -16.60 -3.98 10.81
C ILE A 223 -16.11 -3.93 9.37
N ASN A 224 -17.03 -3.84 8.41
CA ASN A 224 -16.65 -3.48 7.05
C ASN A 224 -16.28 -1.99 7.00
N LEU A 225 -15.03 -1.72 6.59
CA LEU A 225 -14.42 -0.40 6.72
C LEU A 225 -15.10 0.67 5.87
N LEU A 226 -15.73 0.30 4.76
CA LEU A 226 -16.37 1.24 3.85
C LEU A 226 -17.72 1.75 4.34
N ASP A 227 -18.61 0.82 4.70
CA ASP A 227 -20.00 1.10 5.06
C ASP A 227 -20.18 1.24 6.59
N GLY A 228 -19.23 0.75 7.38
CA GLY A 228 -19.29 0.74 8.83
C GLY A 228 -20.20 -0.33 9.41
N ASN A 229 -20.71 -1.25 8.57
CA ASN A 229 -21.61 -2.31 9.02
C ASN A 229 -20.86 -3.31 9.88
N SER A 230 -21.46 -3.68 11.02
CA SER A 230 -20.98 -4.77 11.85
C SER A 230 -21.28 -6.11 11.17
N LEU A 231 -20.28 -6.99 11.15
CA LEU A 231 -20.43 -8.38 10.76
C LEU A 231 -20.48 -9.23 12.02
N ILE A 232 -21.38 -10.21 12.02
CA ILE A 232 -21.53 -11.16 13.13
C ILE A 232 -21.02 -12.50 12.63
N PRO A 233 -19.93 -13.03 13.20
CA PRO A 233 -19.49 -14.38 12.89
C PRO A 233 -20.57 -15.41 13.22
N SER A 234 -20.77 -16.38 12.34
CA SER A 234 -21.61 -17.55 12.62
C SER A 234 -20.73 -18.64 13.24
N HIS A 235 -20.90 -18.89 14.54
CA HIS A 235 -20.08 -19.83 15.32
C HIS A 235 -18.57 -19.52 15.24
N SER A 236 -17.86 -20.16 14.31
CA SER A 236 -16.42 -20.08 14.08
C SER A 236 -16.05 -19.63 12.67
N SER A 237 -17.02 -19.17 11.87
CA SER A 237 -16.76 -18.65 10.52
C SER A 237 -17.23 -17.21 10.36
N LEU A 238 -16.47 -16.44 9.59
CA LEU A 238 -16.81 -15.10 9.14
C LEU A 238 -17.06 -15.12 7.64
N GLU A 239 -18.27 -14.73 7.23
CA GLU A 239 -18.55 -14.41 5.84
C GLU A 239 -17.92 -13.06 5.48
N ILE A 240 -17.11 -13.05 4.44
CA ILE A 240 -16.38 -11.90 3.93
C ILE A 240 -16.99 -11.56 2.57
N PRO A 241 -17.74 -10.45 2.47
CA PRO A 241 -18.29 -10.02 1.19
C PRO A 241 -17.18 -9.77 0.17
N GLY A 242 -17.43 -10.10 -1.09
CA GLY A 242 -16.57 -9.73 -2.19
C GLY A 242 -16.35 -8.22 -2.21
N ASN A 243 -15.14 -7.79 -2.57
CA ASN A 243 -14.78 -6.38 -2.55
C ASN A 243 -14.98 -5.71 -1.16
N SER A 244 -14.82 -6.41 -0.04
CA SER A 244 -14.86 -5.80 1.31
C SER A 244 -13.48 -5.61 1.95
N LEU A 245 -13.40 -4.83 3.01
CA LEU A 245 -12.24 -4.82 3.90
C LEU A 245 -12.78 -4.81 5.31
N VAL A 246 -12.69 -5.95 5.98
CA VAL A 246 -13.19 -6.15 7.34
C VAL A 246 -12.06 -5.88 8.32
N ILE A 247 -12.33 -5.07 9.33
CA ILE A 247 -11.45 -4.88 10.48
C ILE A 247 -12.03 -5.66 11.65
N ALA A 248 -11.30 -6.67 12.12
CA ALA A 248 -11.58 -7.35 13.37
C ALA A 248 -10.76 -6.70 14.49
N GLN A 249 -11.33 -6.54 15.68
CA GLN A 249 -10.64 -5.95 16.84
C GLN A 249 -11.09 -6.57 18.16
N ASN A 250 -10.19 -6.53 19.16
CA ASN A 250 -10.47 -6.99 20.52
C ASN A 250 -10.99 -5.87 21.43
#